data_AF-A0A075NXL7-F1
#
_entry.id   AF-A0A075NXL7-F1
#
_cell.length_a   1.000
_cell.length_b   1.000
_cell.length_c   1.000
_cell.angle_alpha   90.00
_cell.angle_beta   90.00
_cell.angle_gamma   90.00
#
_symmetry.space_group_name_H-M   'P 1'
#
loop_
_entity.id
_entity.type
_entity.pdbx_description
1 polymer ?
#
loop_
_entity_poly.entity_id
_entity_poly.type
_entity_poly.pdbx_seq_one_letter_code
_entity_poly.pdbx_strand_id
1 'polypeptide(L)'
;MNTKRSQPLYFITATLLFLLSFTTNVHATSGETNTQIFTLQLWAPDEVPPPDAKHVEIGEGYYYRYTPEAVSFTDNTNRKVKITFDTTLASRYQFRWVTATSPGDVTLEEKTNTLMRIAIDDGNDVADDIYLEVWVFDTQTGERFMCDPQIQNKPV
;
A
#
# COMPACT_ATOMS: atom_id res chain seq x y z
N MET A 1 -14.53 9.83 -78.13
CA MET A 1 -13.48 10.84 -77.91
C MET A 1 -13.98 11.84 -76.87
N ASN A 2 -13.09 12.27 -75.97
CA ASN A 2 -13.25 13.25 -74.88
C ASN A 2 -13.98 12.75 -73.62
N THR A 3 -13.27 12.04 -72.75
CA THR A 3 -12.46 12.52 -71.59
C THR A 3 -13.30 12.81 -70.34
N LYS A 4 -13.38 11.79 -69.47
CA LYS A 4 -13.56 11.95 -68.02
C LYS A 4 -12.55 12.98 -67.51
N ARG A 5 -13.01 14.04 -66.86
CA ARG A 5 -12.17 14.88 -65.99
C ARG A 5 -12.79 14.94 -64.60
N SER A 6 -12.05 14.35 -63.68
CA SER A 6 -12.25 14.27 -62.25
C SER A 6 -12.35 15.65 -61.61
N GLN A 7 -13.33 15.84 -60.74
CA GLN A 7 -13.29 16.88 -59.72
C GLN A 7 -12.31 16.44 -58.61
N PRO A 8 -11.37 17.29 -58.16
CA PRO A 8 -10.62 17.01 -56.94
C PRO A 8 -11.53 17.27 -55.74
N LEU A 9 -11.84 16.18 -55.03
CA LEU A 9 -12.50 16.18 -53.73
C LEU A 9 -11.53 16.84 -52.71
N TYR A 10 -12.01 17.87 -52.01
CA TYR A 10 -11.28 18.53 -50.95
C TYR A 10 -11.00 17.54 -49.81
N PHE A 11 -9.77 17.03 -49.73
CA PHE A 11 -9.30 16.33 -48.53
C PHE A 11 -8.84 17.36 -47.51
N ILE A 12 -9.76 17.79 -46.65
CA ILE A 12 -9.43 18.47 -45.40
C ILE A 12 -8.90 17.38 -44.46
N THR A 13 -7.58 17.19 -44.39
CA THR A 13 -6.97 16.41 -43.32
C THR A 13 -6.98 17.25 -42.05
N ALA A 14 -8.04 17.11 -41.25
CA ALA A 14 -8.05 17.58 -39.88
C ALA A 14 -7.17 16.64 -39.04
N THR A 15 -5.90 17.00 -38.89
CA THR A 15 -4.99 16.30 -37.96
C THR A 15 -5.40 16.68 -36.54
N LEU A 16 -6.21 15.84 -35.90
CA LEU A 16 -6.56 15.96 -34.49
C LEU A 16 -5.35 15.54 -33.64
N LEU A 17 -4.55 16.52 -33.23
CA LEU A 17 -3.42 16.33 -32.32
C LEU A 17 -3.98 16.19 -30.89
N PHE A 18 -4.18 14.97 -30.43
CA PHE A 18 -4.58 14.70 -29.04
C PHE A 18 -3.33 14.86 -28.15
N LEU A 19 -3.12 16.06 -27.61
CA LEU A 19 -2.16 16.29 -26.54
C LEU A 19 -2.76 15.67 -25.26
N LEU A 20 -2.32 14.45 -24.91
CA LEU A 20 -2.50 13.91 -23.57
C LEU A 20 -1.56 14.67 -22.63
N SER A 21 -2.04 15.80 -22.11
CA SER A 21 -1.45 16.43 -20.93
C SER A 21 -1.70 15.52 -19.74
N PHE A 22 -0.76 14.62 -19.44
CA PHE A 22 -0.70 13.99 -18.12
C PHE A 22 -0.41 15.10 -17.11
N THR A 23 -1.46 15.61 -16.47
CA THR A 23 -1.31 16.38 -15.25
C THR A 23 -0.87 15.41 -14.16
N THR A 24 0.43 15.31 -13.91
CA THR A 24 0.90 14.84 -12.61
C THR A 24 0.43 15.89 -11.61
N ASN A 25 -0.73 15.65 -10.98
CA ASN A 25 -1.06 16.30 -9.72
C ASN A 25 -0.05 15.78 -8.69
N VAL A 26 1.17 16.32 -8.70
CA VAL A 26 2.04 16.28 -7.53
C VAL A 26 1.40 17.27 -6.56
N HIS A 27 0.38 16.80 -5.83
CA HIS A 27 0.05 17.41 -4.55
C HIS A 27 1.24 17.09 -3.65
N ALA A 28 2.25 17.97 -3.67
CA ALA A 28 3.21 18.07 -2.60
C ALA A 28 2.46 18.64 -1.38
N THR A 29 1.74 17.77 -0.67
CA THR A 29 1.26 18.07 0.67
C THR A 29 2.49 18.17 1.57
N SER A 30 2.64 19.32 2.20
CA SER A 30 3.65 19.65 3.21
C SER A 30 3.98 18.48 4.15
N GLY A 31 5.23 18.01 4.08
CA GLY A 31 5.97 17.49 5.24
C GLY A 31 5.56 16.15 5.86
N GLU A 32 5.39 15.08 5.07
CA GLU A 32 5.48 13.70 5.61
C GLU A 32 6.93 13.19 5.52
N THR A 33 7.89 13.85 6.16
CA THR A 33 9.31 13.49 6.01
C THR A 33 9.73 12.27 6.81
N ASN A 34 8.98 11.86 7.83
CA ASN A 34 9.29 10.73 8.70
C ASN A 34 8.21 9.62 8.66
N THR A 35 7.75 9.31 7.44
CA THR A 35 6.80 8.22 7.18
C THR A 35 7.50 7.02 6.56
N GLN A 36 7.35 5.85 7.15
CA GLN A 36 7.75 4.57 6.59
C GLN A 36 6.53 3.85 5.98
N ILE A 37 6.75 3.01 4.97
CA ILE A 37 5.66 2.33 4.25
C ILE A 37 5.90 0.82 4.25
N PHE A 38 4.91 0.09 4.72
CA PHE A 38 4.76 -1.35 4.56
C PHE A 38 3.82 -1.65 3.40
N THR A 39 4.30 -2.40 2.41
CA THR A 39 3.45 -2.95 1.34
C THR A 39 3.20 -4.43 1.59
N LEU A 40 1.93 -4.80 1.75
CA LEU A 40 1.49 -6.16 2.03
C LEU A 40 1.15 -6.91 0.74
N GLN A 41 1.81 -8.03 0.53
CA GLN A 41 1.47 -9.03 -0.48
C GLN A 41 0.83 -10.24 0.18
N LEU A 42 -0.12 -10.87 -0.50
CA LEU A 42 -0.94 -11.96 0.02
C LEU A 42 -1.10 -13.05 -1.03
N TRP A 43 -1.11 -14.29 -0.57
CA TRP A 43 -1.42 -15.47 -1.37
C TRP A 43 -2.46 -16.30 -0.64
N ALA A 44 -3.55 -16.61 -1.34
CA ALA A 44 -4.59 -17.49 -0.88
C ALA A 44 -4.12 -18.96 -0.85
N PRO A 45 -4.84 -19.87 -0.17
CA PRO A 45 -4.43 -21.28 -0.04
C PRO A 45 -4.24 -22.04 -1.37
N ASP A 46 -4.87 -21.56 -2.45
CA ASP A 46 -4.79 -22.12 -3.79
C ASP A 46 -3.73 -21.44 -4.69
N GLU A 47 -3.05 -20.42 -4.18
CA GLU A 47 -1.99 -19.70 -4.88
C GLU A 47 -0.61 -20.22 -4.47
N VAL A 48 0.39 -20.07 -5.34
CA VAL A 48 1.78 -20.47 -5.04
C VAL A 48 2.55 -19.26 -4.49
N PRO A 49 2.90 -19.24 -3.20
CA PRO A 49 3.67 -18.14 -2.62
C PRO A 49 5.16 -18.24 -3.01
N PRO A 50 5.90 -17.11 -2.97
CA PRO A 50 7.35 -17.16 -3.10
C PRO A 50 8.00 -17.82 -1.86
N PRO A 51 9.23 -18.37 -1.96
CA PRO A 51 9.85 -19.12 -0.87
C PRO A 51 10.11 -18.34 0.43
N ASP A 52 10.13 -17.01 0.35
CA ASP A 52 10.36 -16.09 1.47
C ASP A 52 9.06 -15.54 2.09
N ALA A 53 7.88 -15.92 1.58
CA ALA A 53 6.62 -15.56 2.20
C ALA A 53 6.40 -16.33 3.51
N LYS A 54 5.80 -15.65 4.50
CA LYS A 54 5.46 -16.20 5.80
C LYS A 54 4.06 -16.80 5.77
N HIS A 55 3.84 -17.85 6.55
CA HIS A 55 2.49 -18.34 6.85
C HIS A 55 1.80 -17.37 7.81
N VAL A 56 0.53 -17.11 7.60
CA VAL A 56 -0.27 -16.43 8.63
C VAL A 56 -0.41 -17.34 9.85
N GLU A 57 -0.30 -16.79 11.05
CA GLU A 57 -0.48 -17.56 12.29
C GLU A 57 -1.96 -17.92 12.52
N ILE A 58 -2.86 -17.09 12.03
CA ILE A 58 -4.31 -17.26 12.12
C ILE A 58 -4.89 -17.12 10.72
N GLY A 59 -5.70 -18.10 10.29
CA GLY A 59 -6.34 -18.15 8.96
C GLY A 59 -5.66 -19.14 8.02
N GLU A 60 -5.93 -20.44 8.23
CA GLU A 60 -5.20 -21.56 7.64
C GLU A 60 -4.92 -21.42 6.13
N GLY A 61 -3.69 -21.71 5.73
CA GLY A 61 -3.28 -21.83 4.32
C GLY A 61 -2.93 -20.52 3.62
N TYR A 62 -3.20 -19.35 4.21
CA TYR A 62 -2.77 -18.08 3.63
C TYR A 62 -1.28 -17.81 3.89
N TYR A 63 -0.66 -17.11 2.96
CA TYR A 63 0.70 -16.60 3.08
C TYR A 63 0.71 -15.10 2.86
N TYR A 64 1.69 -14.43 3.47
CA TYR A 64 1.90 -13.01 3.31
C TYR A 64 3.38 -12.67 3.26
N ARG A 65 3.67 -11.47 2.75
CA ARG A 65 4.99 -10.86 2.81
C ARG A 65 4.84 -9.37 2.88
N TYR A 66 5.59 -8.73 3.76
CA TYR A 66 5.71 -7.29 3.80
C TYR A 66 6.98 -6.85 3.05
N THR A 67 6.86 -5.76 2.31
CA THR A 67 8.01 -5.06 1.72
C THR A 67 8.04 -3.63 2.23
N PRO A 68 9.04 -3.25 3.06
CA PRO A 68 10.00 -4.13 3.73
C PRO A 68 9.34 -4.94 4.86
N GLU A 69 10.01 -5.98 5.38
CA GLU A 69 9.53 -6.78 6.53
C GLU A 69 9.62 -6.03 7.87
N ALA A 70 10.58 -5.11 7.97
CA ALA A 70 10.74 -4.24 9.12
C ALA A 70 11.17 -2.84 8.69
N VAL A 71 10.80 -1.84 9.48
CA VAL A 71 11.19 -0.44 9.26
C VAL A 71 11.87 0.12 10.50
N SER A 72 12.77 1.07 10.29
CA SER A 72 13.37 1.86 11.36
C SER A 72 13.23 3.34 11.02
N PHE A 73 13.28 4.17 12.06
CA PHE A 73 13.30 5.62 11.92
C PHE A 73 14.71 6.13 12.24
N THR A 74 15.11 7.19 11.54
CA THR A 74 16.40 7.87 11.77
C THR A 74 16.27 9.07 12.70
N ASP A 75 15.04 9.35 13.14
CA ASP A 75 14.69 10.45 14.04
C ASP A 75 13.44 10.05 14.83
N ASN A 76 13.35 10.53 16.07
CA ASN A 76 12.29 10.19 17.02
C ASN A 76 11.21 11.27 17.12
N THR A 77 10.99 12.03 16.04
CA THR A 77 9.90 13.02 15.97
C THR A 77 8.97 12.79 14.77
N ASN A 78 7.67 12.98 14.98
CA ASN A 78 6.61 12.87 13.98
C ASN A 78 6.68 11.58 13.14
N ARG A 79 6.92 10.45 13.81
CA ARG A 79 7.11 9.14 13.17
C ARG A 79 5.78 8.54 12.78
N LYS A 80 5.68 8.06 11.54
CA LYS A 80 4.46 7.42 11.02
C LYS A 80 4.78 6.16 10.24
N VAL A 81 3.91 5.16 10.33
CA VAL A 81 3.88 4.05 9.39
C VAL A 81 2.59 4.08 8.58
N LYS A 82 2.72 3.79 7.28
CA LYS A 82 1.60 3.49 6.40
C LYS A 82 1.64 2.02 6.03
N ILE A 83 0.50 1.37 6.07
CA ILE A 83 0.33 -0.02 5.65
C ILE A 83 -0.65 -0.03 4.49
N THR A 84 -0.20 -0.52 3.35
CA THR A 84 -1.01 -0.63 2.13
C THR A 84 -0.93 -2.03 1.57
N PHE A 85 -1.96 -2.46 0.85
CA PHE A 85 -1.82 -3.64 0.00
C PHE A 85 -0.97 -3.33 -1.23
N ASP A 86 -0.35 -4.35 -1.80
CA ASP A 86 0.06 -4.32 -3.20
C ASP A 86 -1.15 -3.94 -4.08
N THR A 87 -0.91 -3.13 -5.11
CA THR A 87 -1.94 -2.58 -5.99
C THR A 87 -2.84 -3.64 -6.62
N THR A 88 -2.35 -4.87 -6.84
CA THR A 88 -3.13 -5.95 -7.42
C THR A 88 -4.14 -6.57 -6.45
N LEU A 89 -4.01 -6.30 -5.15
CA LEU A 89 -4.73 -6.98 -4.08
C LEU A 89 -5.88 -6.15 -3.49
N ALA A 90 -5.87 -4.83 -3.73
CA ALA A 90 -6.79 -3.87 -3.12
C ALA A 90 -8.28 -4.10 -3.46
N SER A 91 -8.60 -4.88 -4.49
CA SER A 91 -9.98 -5.24 -4.87
C SER A 91 -10.51 -6.48 -4.14
N ARG A 92 -9.63 -7.36 -3.66
CA ARG A 92 -10.00 -8.63 -2.99
C ARG A 92 -9.90 -8.51 -1.47
N TYR A 93 -8.86 -7.85 -0.97
CA TYR A 93 -8.55 -7.84 0.46
C TYR A 93 -8.90 -6.49 1.10
N GLN A 94 -9.28 -6.55 2.38
CA GLN A 94 -9.62 -5.37 3.16
C GLN A 94 -8.95 -5.41 4.53
N PHE A 95 -8.37 -4.29 4.93
CA PHE A 95 -7.93 -4.06 6.30
C PHE A 95 -9.11 -3.97 7.26
N ARG A 96 -9.03 -4.66 8.40
CA ARG A 96 -10.13 -4.73 9.38
C ARG A 96 -9.81 -3.98 10.66
N TRP A 97 -8.80 -4.42 11.40
CA TRP A 97 -8.32 -3.77 12.61
C TRP A 97 -6.82 -4.04 12.78
N VAL A 98 -6.18 -3.30 13.68
CA VAL A 98 -4.78 -3.47 14.02
C VAL A 98 -4.62 -3.42 15.54
N THR A 99 -3.75 -4.28 16.05
CA THR A 99 -3.26 -4.28 17.43
C THR A 99 -1.75 -4.08 17.42
N ALA A 100 -1.16 -3.72 18.57
CA ALA A 100 0.28 -3.55 18.72
C ALA A 100 0.73 -4.16 20.05
N THR A 101 1.97 -4.64 20.10
CA THR A 101 2.57 -5.14 21.36
C THR A 101 2.70 -4.07 22.42
N SER A 102 2.90 -2.81 22.00
CA SER A 102 2.94 -1.62 22.85
C SER A 102 1.86 -0.62 22.43
N PRO A 103 0.59 -0.87 22.76
CA PRO A 103 -0.52 -0.03 22.29
C PRO A 103 -0.51 1.38 22.90
N GLY A 104 0.26 1.60 23.97
CA GLY A 104 0.47 2.93 24.55
C GLY A 104 1.44 3.82 23.76
N ASP A 105 2.23 3.24 22.86
CA ASP A 105 3.29 3.95 22.12
C ASP A 105 2.86 4.33 20.69
N VAL A 106 1.63 3.96 20.30
CA VAL A 106 1.12 4.12 18.94
C VAL A 106 -0.31 4.62 18.92
N THR A 107 -0.65 5.39 17.88
CA THR A 107 -2.00 5.89 17.63
C THR A 107 -2.44 5.57 16.21
N LEU A 108 -3.58 4.89 16.04
CA LEU A 108 -4.20 4.69 14.72
C LEU A 108 -4.83 6.01 14.25
N GLU A 109 -4.20 6.68 13.28
CA GLU A 109 -4.66 7.97 12.74
C GLU A 109 -5.70 7.79 11.63
N GLU A 110 -5.52 6.79 10.76
CA GLU A 110 -6.42 6.54 9.63
C GLU A 110 -6.58 5.04 9.40
N LYS A 111 -7.82 4.61 9.11
CA LYS A 111 -8.12 3.26 8.61
C LYS A 111 -9.16 3.31 7.51
N THR A 112 -8.78 2.87 6.31
CA THR A 112 -9.71 2.60 5.22
C THR A 112 -9.77 1.08 4.97
N ASN A 113 -10.33 0.67 3.83
CA ASN A 113 -10.25 -0.73 3.41
C ASN A 113 -8.85 -1.10 2.91
N THR A 114 -8.04 -0.14 2.43
CA THR A 114 -6.79 -0.42 1.71
C THR A 114 -5.58 0.33 2.27
N LEU A 115 -5.78 1.13 3.32
CA LEU A 115 -4.74 1.88 4.01
C LEU A 115 -4.97 1.81 5.53
N MET A 116 -3.88 1.65 6.28
CA MET A 116 -3.79 2.08 7.67
C MET A 116 -2.65 3.10 7.82
N ARG A 117 -2.87 4.17 8.59
CA ARG A 117 -1.82 5.09 9.03
C ARG A 117 -1.76 5.08 10.55
N ILE A 118 -0.58 4.81 11.09
CA ILE A 118 -0.33 4.71 12.53
C ILE A 118 0.80 5.68 12.86
N ALA A 119 0.56 6.56 13.81
CA ALA A 119 1.60 7.39 14.42
C ALA A 119 2.29 6.61 15.54
N ILE A 120 3.58 6.89 15.72
CA ILE A 120 4.38 6.40 16.85
C ILE A 120 4.70 7.63 17.70
N ASP A 121 4.59 7.49 19.02
CA ASP A 121 4.87 8.58 19.96
C ASP A 121 6.31 9.10 19.80
N ASP A 122 6.51 10.38 20.10
CA ASP A 122 7.81 11.03 19.95
C ASP A 122 8.73 10.77 21.15
N GLY A 123 10.03 10.87 20.92
CA GLY A 123 11.06 10.73 21.95
C GLY A 123 11.57 9.30 22.10
N ASN A 124 12.36 9.10 23.17
CA ASN A 124 13.12 7.87 23.40
C ASN A 124 12.45 6.91 24.39
N ASP A 125 11.32 7.32 25.00
CA ASP A 125 10.55 6.49 25.94
C ASP A 125 9.44 5.73 25.19
N VAL A 126 9.86 4.99 24.16
CA VAL A 126 9.02 4.16 23.30
C VAL A 126 9.67 2.78 23.23
N ALA A 127 8.90 1.71 23.20
CA ALA A 127 9.42 0.35 23.13
C ALA A 127 10.42 0.15 21.97
N ASP A 128 11.50 -0.61 22.20
CA ASP A 128 12.57 -0.84 21.22
C ASP A 128 12.08 -1.56 19.95
N ASP A 129 11.10 -2.46 20.10
CA ASP A 129 10.45 -3.15 18.98
C ASP A 129 8.94 -3.11 19.19
N ILE A 130 8.21 -2.68 18.15
CA ILE A 130 6.75 -2.68 18.13
C ILE A 130 6.30 -3.62 17.02
N TYR A 131 5.66 -4.73 17.40
CA TYR A 131 5.01 -5.62 16.45
C TYR A 131 3.56 -5.18 16.30
N LEU A 132 3.16 -4.99 15.05
CA LEU A 132 1.77 -4.73 14.72
C LEU A 132 1.11 -6.05 14.35
N GLU A 133 -0.13 -6.26 14.78
CA GLU A 133 -0.97 -7.38 14.34
C GLU A 133 -2.03 -6.81 13.41
N VAL A 134 -1.80 -6.88 12.11
CA VAL A 134 -2.69 -6.30 11.08
C VAL A 134 -3.67 -7.37 10.63
N TRP A 135 -4.95 -7.15 10.89
CA TRP A 135 -6.00 -8.09 10.51
C TRP A 135 -6.60 -7.74 9.15
N VAL A 136 -6.61 -8.74 8.28
CA VAL A 136 -7.07 -8.67 6.90
C VAL A 136 -8.31 -9.56 6.72
N PHE A 137 -9.21 -9.13 5.85
CA PHE A 137 -10.38 -9.87 5.42
C PHE A 137 -10.31 -10.13 3.92
N ASP A 138 -10.42 -11.39 3.52
CA ASP A 138 -10.60 -11.78 2.12
C ASP A 138 -12.09 -11.72 1.78
N THR A 139 -12.46 -10.81 0.88
CA THR A 139 -13.86 -10.61 0.50
C THR A 139 -14.43 -11.74 -0.34
N GLN A 140 -13.59 -12.59 -0.94
CA GLN A 140 -14.03 -13.72 -1.76
C GLN A 140 -14.38 -14.94 -0.91
N THR A 141 -13.57 -15.22 0.11
CA THR A 141 -13.72 -16.42 0.97
C THR A 141 -14.45 -16.11 2.27
N GLY A 142 -14.44 -14.86 2.73
CA GLY A 142 -14.96 -14.47 4.04
C GLY A 142 -13.97 -14.71 5.19
N GLU A 143 -12.77 -15.21 4.88
CA GLU A 143 -11.75 -15.51 5.88
C GLU A 143 -11.11 -14.26 6.47
N ARG A 144 -10.60 -14.41 7.70
CA ARG A 144 -9.86 -13.37 8.41
C ARG A 144 -8.55 -13.93 8.91
N PHE A 145 -7.47 -13.19 8.67
CA PHE A 145 -6.13 -13.61 9.03
C PHE A 145 -5.29 -12.41 9.48
N MET A 146 -4.20 -12.72 10.17
CA MET A 146 -3.31 -11.74 10.79
C MET A 146 -1.97 -11.73 10.05
N CYS A 147 -1.41 -10.53 9.86
CA CYS A 147 -0.09 -10.29 9.27
C CYS A 147 0.70 -9.33 10.18
N ASP A 148 1.99 -9.57 10.41
CA ASP A 148 2.73 -8.96 11.53
C ASP A 148 3.98 -8.13 11.15
N PRO A 149 3.83 -6.92 10.57
CA PRO A 149 4.99 -6.10 10.26
C PRO A 149 5.67 -5.58 11.55
N GLN A 150 6.99 -5.41 11.52
CA GLN A 150 7.78 -4.98 12.68
C GLN A 150 8.30 -3.55 12.52
N ILE A 151 8.10 -2.73 13.55
CA ILE A 151 8.79 -1.44 13.70
C ILE A 151 9.98 -1.66 14.65
N GLN A 152 11.18 -1.39 14.16
CA GLN A 152 12.41 -1.41 14.95
C GLN A 152 12.73 0.02 15.39
N ASN A 153 12.43 0.31 16.65
CA ASN A 153 12.75 1.57 17.31
C ASN A 153 14.13 1.46 17.97
N LYS A 154 15.17 1.66 17.17
CA LYS A 154 16.53 1.72 17.72
C LYS A 154 16.78 3.12 18.30
N PRO A 155 17.50 3.25 19.43
CA PRO A 155 17.97 4.54 19.89
C PRO A 155 18.71 5.26 18.76
N VAL A 156 18.31 6.51 18.49
CA VAL A 156 18.97 7.40 17.51
C VAL A 156 20.11 8.14 18.20
#